data_AF-A0A9Q4F084-F1
#
_entry.id   AF-A0A9Q4F084-F1
#
_cell.length_a   1.000
_cell.length_b   1.000
_cell.length_c   1.000
_cell.angle_alpha   90.00
_cell.angle_beta   90.00
_cell.angle_gamma   90.00
#
_symmetry.space_group_name_H-M   'P 1'
#
loop_
_entity.id
_entity.type
_entity.pdbx_description
1 polymer ?
#
loop_
_entity_poly.entity_id
_entity_poly.type
_entity_poly.pdbx_seq_one_letter_code
_entity_poly.pdbx_strand_id
1 'polypeptide(L)'
;MLKINRLEGGEVAGYDNIKDRGFNKRTTEELRIITSKGGKASGEARRRKADFRKTLNMLLTAEIDSPEWKPVLESLGVECTLESALLMAQIKEALSGNTQAATFVAKYAGQSPEPDENRRNREADTELKRANADKLNRDCSSEDETEGVEIINDADKETG
;
A
#
# COMPACT_ATOMS: atom_id res chain seq x y z
N MET A 1 -27.55 -27.97 -23.52
CA MET A 1 -27.04 -27.99 -22.13
C MET A 1 -25.53 -27.76 -22.18
N LEU A 2 -25.08 -26.50 -22.03
CA LEU A 2 -23.65 -26.18 -22.05
C LEU A 2 -23.00 -26.68 -20.75
N LYS A 3 -22.04 -27.59 -20.87
CA LYS A 3 -21.16 -27.99 -19.76
C LYS A 3 -20.13 -26.88 -19.57
N ILE A 4 -20.28 -26.11 -18.50
CA ILE A 4 -19.25 -25.20 -18.02
C ILE A 4 -18.15 -26.09 -17.44
N ASN A 5 -17.05 -26.28 -18.20
CA ASN A 5 -15.85 -26.90 -17.66
C ASN A 5 -15.26 -25.93 -16.62
N ARG A 6 -15.50 -26.23 -15.35
CA ARG A 6 -14.83 -25.59 -14.22
C ARG A 6 -13.33 -25.86 -14.38
N LEU A 7 -12.54 -24.83 -14.62
CA LEU A 7 -11.09 -24.90 -14.45
C LEU A 7 -10.84 -25.16 -12.97
N GLU A 8 -10.64 -26.42 -12.61
CA GLU A 8 -10.15 -26.80 -11.28
C GLU A 8 -8.80 -26.11 -11.06
N GLY A 9 -8.67 -25.44 -9.92
CA GLY A 9 -7.54 -24.56 -9.63
C GLY A 9 -6.21 -25.30 -9.76
N GLY A 10 -5.39 -24.87 -10.72
CA GLY A 10 -4.01 -25.30 -10.83
C GLY A 10 -3.23 -24.98 -9.55
N GLU A 11 -2.38 -25.93 -9.17
CA GLU A 11 -1.42 -25.96 -8.07
C GLU A 11 -1.16 -24.63 -7.37
N VAL A 12 -1.75 -24.48 -6.19
CA VAL A 12 -1.34 -23.46 -5.22
C VAL A 12 0.14 -23.66 -4.91
N ALA A 13 0.92 -22.58 -4.84
CA ALA A 13 2.33 -22.67 -4.47
C ALA A 13 2.46 -23.30 -3.07
N GLY A 14 3.14 -24.43 -2.96
CA GLY A 14 3.34 -25.25 -1.76
C GLY A 14 4.80 -25.67 -1.62
N TYR A 15 5.25 -26.06 -0.43
CA TYR A 15 6.67 -26.27 -0.13
C TYR A 15 7.43 -27.08 -1.20
N ASP A 16 6.84 -28.18 -1.67
CA ASP A 16 7.46 -29.05 -2.67
C ASP A 16 7.63 -28.42 -4.06
N ASN A 17 6.82 -27.43 -4.44
CA ASN A 17 6.90 -26.77 -5.75
C ASN A 17 7.77 -25.48 -5.75
N ILE A 18 8.23 -25.01 -4.59
CA ILE A 18 9.09 -23.82 -4.46
C ILE A 18 10.50 -24.15 -3.92
N LYS A 19 10.70 -25.29 -3.25
CA LYS A 19 11.96 -25.65 -2.55
C LYS A 19 13.23 -25.51 -3.39
N ASP A 20 13.17 -25.83 -4.68
CA ASP A 20 14.33 -25.75 -5.60
C ASP A 20 14.35 -24.49 -6.48
N ARG A 21 13.41 -23.56 -6.28
CA ARG A 21 13.32 -22.29 -7.01
C ARG A 21 13.74 -21.07 -6.17
N GLY A 22 14.45 -21.30 -5.08
CA GLY A 22 14.99 -20.25 -4.20
C GLY A 22 16.09 -19.42 -4.87
N PHE A 23 16.31 -18.20 -4.37
CA PHE A 23 17.33 -17.28 -4.90
C PHE A 23 18.76 -17.87 -4.85
N ASN A 24 19.04 -18.74 -3.87
CA ASN A 24 20.34 -19.40 -3.65
C ASN A 24 20.68 -20.49 -4.69
N LYS A 25 19.74 -20.83 -5.58
CA LYS A 25 19.92 -21.87 -6.62
C LYS A 25 20.03 -21.29 -8.03
N ARG A 26 20.02 -19.95 -8.18
CA ARG A 26 20.05 -19.24 -9.47
C ARG A 26 21.38 -18.52 -9.67
N THR A 27 21.76 -18.35 -10.93
CA THR A 27 22.91 -17.53 -11.29
C THR A 27 22.61 -16.03 -11.09
N THR A 28 23.65 -15.23 -10.92
CA THR A 28 23.53 -13.77 -10.76
C THR A 28 22.77 -13.12 -11.92
N GLU A 29 22.97 -13.60 -13.15
CA GLU A 29 22.29 -13.06 -14.34
C GLU A 29 20.80 -13.40 -14.36
N GLU A 30 20.42 -14.64 -14.01
CA GLU A 30 19.01 -15.02 -13.89
C GLU A 30 18.30 -14.20 -12.81
N LEU A 31 18.97 -14.00 -11.65
CA LEU A 31 18.46 -13.16 -10.57
C LEU A 31 18.25 -11.72 -11.03
N ARG A 32 19.19 -11.17 -11.79
CA ARG A 32 19.09 -9.81 -12.35
C ARG A 32 17.90 -9.68 -13.29
N ILE A 33 17.70 -10.64 -14.19
CA ILE A 33 16.57 -10.64 -15.13
C ILE A 33 15.24 -10.75 -14.37
N ILE A 34 15.12 -11.67 -13.40
CA ILE A 34 13.90 -11.85 -12.61
C ILE A 34 13.59 -10.60 -11.79
N THR A 35 14.58 -10.05 -11.11
CA THR A 35 14.43 -8.84 -10.29
C THR A 35 14.03 -7.64 -11.16
N SER A 36 14.66 -7.47 -12.33
CA SER A 36 14.31 -6.44 -13.29
C SER A 36 12.87 -6.58 -13.80
N LYS A 37 12.44 -7.80 -14.17
CA LYS A 37 11.06 -8.09 -14.57
C LYS A 37 10.07 -7.79 -13.44
N GLY A 38 10.38 -8.21 -12.21
CA GLY A 38 9.56 -7.92 -11.04
C GLY A 38 9.44 -6.43 -10.75
N GLY A 39 10.55 -5.69 -10.82
CA GLY A 39 10.57 -4.24 -10.64
C GLY A 39 9.76 -3.50 -11.70
N LYS A 40 9.89 -3.89 -12.98
CA LYS A 40 9.11 -3.32 -14.09
C LYS A 40 7.62 -3.58 -13.93
N ALA A 41 7.23 -4.83 -13.66
CA ALA A 41 5.83 -5.21 -13.47
C ALA A 41 5.21 -4.50 -12.24
N SER A 42 5.96 -4.40 -11.13
CA SER A 42 5.54 -3.66 -9.95
C SER A 42 5.36 -2.16 -10.26
N GLY A 43 6.33 -1.56 -10.98
CA GLY A 43 6.26 -0.16 -11.41
C GLY A 43 5.07 0.10 -12.32
N GLU A 44 4.79 -0.78 -13.27
CA GLU A 44 3.62 -0.70 -14.14
C GLU A 44 2.31 -0.79 -13.36
N ALA A 45 2.19 -1.76 -12.44
CA ALA A 45 1.02 -1.88 -11.58
C ALA A 45 0.81 -0.64 -10.70
N ARG A 46 1.88 -0.04 -10.18
CA ARG A 46 1.82 1.22 -9.40
C ARG A 46 1.36 2.39 -10.26
N ARG A 47 1.89 2.54 -11.48
CA ARG A 47 1.46 3.59 -12.42
C ARG A 47 -0.01 3.45 -12.78
N ARG A 48 -0.46 2.24 -13.17
CA ARG A 48 -1.86 1.96 -13.46
C ARG A 48 -2.79 2.35 -12.30
N LYS A 49 -2.41 2.04 -11.05
CA LYS A 49 -3.20 2.44 -9.87
C LYS A 49 -3.22 3.96 -9.68
N ALA A 50 -2.12 4.65 -9.95
CA ALA A 50 -2.05 6.11 -9.87
C ALA A 50 -2.93 6.77 -10.93
N ASP A 51 -2.84 6.30 -12.17
CA ASP A 51 -3.65 6.79 -13.28
C ASP A 51 -5.14 6.56 -13.02
N PHE A 52 -5.50 5.36 -12.52
CA PHE A 52 -6.89 5.08 -12.11
C PHE A 52 -7.39 6.05 -11.05
N ARG A 53 -6.61 6.32 -9.99
CA ARG A 53 -7.00 7.30 -8.96
C ARG A 53 -7.16 8.70 -9.54
N LYS A 54 -6.26 9.11 -10.44
CA LYS A 54 -6.34 10.40 -11.11
C LYS A 54 -7.63 10.52 -11.92
N THR A 55 -7.93 9.51 -12.74
CA THR A 55 -9.17 9.48 -13.54
C THR A 55 -10.40 9.43 -12.67
N LEU A 56 -10.42 8.61 -11.61
CA LEU A 56 -11.56 8.52 -10.69
C LEU A 56 -11.83 9.86 -10.02
N ASN A 57 -10.81 10.53 -9.49
CA ASN A 57 -10.97 11.84 -8.85
C ASN A 57 -11.52 12.88 -9.84
N MET A 58 -11.01 12.89 -11.07
CA MET A 58 -11.50 13.77 -12.12
C MET A 58 -12.99 13.55 -12.44
N LEU A 59 -13.44 12.29 -12.44
CA LEU A 59 -14.86 11.96 -12.64
C LEU A 59 -15.70 12.37 -11.43
N LEU A 60 -15.24 12.09 -10.21
CA LEU A 60 -15.97 12.41 -8.98
C LEU A 60 -16.20 13.93 -8.83
N THR A 61 -15.21 14.74 -9.22
CA THR A 61 -15.31 16.21 -9.18
C THR A 61 -16.06 16.81 -10.37
N ALA A 62 -16.49 16.01 -11.35
CA ALA A 62 -17.21 16.54 -12.50
C ALA A 62 -18.62 17.00 -12.08
N GLU A 63 -18.97 18.23 -12.46
CA GLU A 63 -20.32 18.76 -12.30
C GLU A 63 -21.32 17.98 -13.15
N ILE A 64 -22.50 17.77 -12.58
CA ILE A 64 -23.63 17.13 -13.25
C ILE A 64 -24.87 18.00 -13.14
N ASP A 65 -25.76 17.83 -14.10
CA ASP A 65 -27.08 18.46 -14.08
C ASP A 65 -28.14 17.40 -13.79
N SER A 66 -28.40 17.17 -12.49
CA SER A 66 -29.42 16.22 -12.04
C SER A 66 -30.66 16.97 -11.54
N PRO A 67 -31.83 16.81 -12.19
CA PRO A 67 -33.08 17.43 -11.72
C PRO A 67 -33.48 17.00 -10.30
N GLU A 68 -33.11 15.78 -9.89
CA GLU A 68 -33.41 15.24 -8.57
C GLU A 68 -32.46 15.81 -7.50
N TRP A 69 -31.16 15.84 -7.77
CA TRP A 69 -30.15 16.14 -6.76
C TRP A 69 -29.75 17.61 -6.69
N LYS A 70 -29.73 18.31 -7.83
CA LYS A 70 -29.23 19.69 -7.94
C LYS A 70 -29.98 20.66 -7.02
N PRO A 71 -31.33 20.68 -6.97
CA PRO A 71 -32.04 21.61 -6.08
C PRO A 71 -31.72 21.38 -4.60
N VAL A 72 -31.57 20.11 -4.20
CA VAL A 72 -31.27 19.74 -2.81
C VAL A 72 -29.84 20.13 -2.46
N LEU A 73 -28.87 19.79 -3.30
CA LEU A 73 -27.46 20.10 -3.08
C LEU A 73 -27.20 21.61 -3.05
N GLU A 74 -27.79 22.38 -3.97
CA GLU A 74 -27.70 23.83 -3.99
C GLU A 74 -28.31 24.46 -2.72
N SER A 75 -29.43 23.92 -2.23
CA SER A 75 -30.05 24.39 -0.98
C SER A 75 -29.16 24.17 0.26
N LEU A 76 -28.25 23.19 0.20
CA LEU A 76 -27.28 22.87 1.24
C LEU A 76 -25.95 23.62 1.04
N GLY A 77 -25.80 24.41 -0.02
CA GLY A 77 -24.55 25.09 -0.38
C GLY A 77 -23.46 24.13 -0.87
N VAL A 78 -23.84 23.00 -1.45
CA VAL A 78 -22.91 21.97 -1.98
C VAL A 78 -22.99 21.94 -3.50
N GLU A 79 -21.82 21.84 -4.15
CA GLU A 79 -21.75 21.69 -5.61
C GLU A 79 -22.38 20.37 -6.08
N CYS A 80 -23.14 20.44 -7.18
CA CYS A 80 -23.77 19.27 -7.80
C CYS A 80 -22.75 18.50 -8.64
N THR A 81 -21.86 17.77 -7.99
CA THR A 81 -20.88 16.88 -8.63
C THR A 81 -21.33 15.42 -8.57
N LEU A 82 -20.69 14.56 -9.37
CA LEU A 82 -20.88 13.10 -9.29
C LEU A 82 -20.62 12.56 -7.87
N GLU A 83 -19.63 13.11 -7.17
CA GLU A 83 -19.33 12.76 -5.78
C GLU A 83 -20.50 13.09 -4.84
N SER A 84 -20.97 14.33 -4.86
CA SER A 84 -22.09 14.78 -4.02
C SER A 84 -23.36 13.97 -4.27
N ALA A 85 -23.66 13.68 -5.53
CA ALA A 85 -24.82 12.87 -5.91
C ALA A 85 -24.68 11.41 -5.46
N LEU A 86 -23.49 10.81 -5.56
CA LEU A 86 -23.23 9.46 -5.07
C LEU A 86 -23.44 9.38 -3.55
N LEU A 87 -22.94 10.35 -2.78
CA LEU A 87 -23.12 10.40 -1.33
C LEU A 87 -24.60 10.57 -0.95
N MET A 88 -25.32 11.45 -1.63
CA MET A 88 -26.76 11.63 -1.43
C MET A 88 -27.55 10.36 -1.74
N ALA A 89 -27.19 9.63 -2.80
CA ALA A 89 -27.81 8.34 -3.12
C ALA A 89 -27.60 7.31 -2.00
N GLN A 90 -26.39 7.23 -1.42
CA GLN A 90 -26.13 6.33 -0.29
C GLN A 90 -26.93 6.72 0.95
N ILE A 91 -27.08 8.01 1.23
CA ILE A 91 -27.92 8.49 2.34
C ILE A 91 -29.39 8.11 2.09
N LYS A 92 -29.90 8.31 0.87
CA LYS A 92 -31.27 7.94 0.49
C LYS A 92 -31.54 6.44 0.63
N GLU A 93 -30.59 5.60 0.21
CA GLU A 93 -30.67 4.14 0.39
C GLU A 93 -30.65 3.75 1.88
N ALA A 94 -29.79 4.38 2.68
CA ALA A 94 -29.73 4.14 4.12
C ALA A 94 -31.05 4.52 4.82
N LEU A 95 -31.65 5.66 4.47
CA LEU A 95 -32.95 6.10 4.97
C LEU A 95 -34.08 5.15 4.55
N SER A 96 -33.90 4.43 3.44
CA SER A 96 -34.82 3.40 2.94
C SER A 96 -34.61 2.04 3.62
N GLY A 97 -33.71 1.95 4.61
CA GLY A 97 -33.45 0.75 5.41
C GLY A 97 -32.28 -0.13 4.92
N ASN A 98 -31.51 0.32 3.93
CA ASN A 98 -30.33 -0.42 3.46
C ASN A 98 -29.18 -0.31 4.48
N THR A 99 -28.95 -1.38 5.24
CA THR A 99 -27.92 -1.42 6.30
C THR A 99 -26.49 -1.32 5.78
N GLN A 100 -26.23 -1.75 4.54
CA GLN A 100 -24.91 -1.61 3.92
C GLN A 100 -24.64 -0.15 3.55
N ALA A 101 -25.63 0.55 3.00
CA ALA A 101 -25.55 1.98 2.75
C ALA A 101 -25.39 2.76 4.06
N ALA A 102 -26.12 2.39 5.11
CA ALA A 102 -25.96 2.96 6.45
C ALA A 102 -24.54 2.74 7.02
N THR A 103 -23.96 1.56 6.81
CA THR A 103 -22.59 1.24 7.20
C THR A 103 -21.57 2.08 6.41
N PHE A 104 -21.80 2.28 5.11
CA PHE A 104 -20.97 3.17 4.28
C PHE A 104 -20.98 4.60 4.84
N VAL A 105 -22.16 5.16 5.10
CA VAL A 105 -22.31 6.51 5.66
C VAL A 105 -21.63 6.61 7.03
N ALA A 106 -21.87 5.66 7.92
CA ALA A 106 -21.25 5.64 9.25
C ALA A 106 -19.71 5.60 9.20
N LYS A 107 -19.15 4.82 8.26
CA LYS A 107 -17.70 4.73 8.07
C LYS A 107 -17.06 6.07 7.71
N TYR A 108 -17.65 6.81 6.78
CA TYR A 108 -17.10 8.09 6.35
C TYR A 108 -17.47 9.26 7.27
N ALA A 109 -18.52 9.11 8.09
CA ALA A 109 -18.85 10.03 9.18
C ALA A 109 -17.96 9.88 10.43
N GLY A 110 -16.99 8.97 10.42
CA GLY A 110 -16.11 8.70 11.57
C GLY A 110 -16.76 7.89 12.69
N GLN A 111 -17.93 7.29 12.43
CA GLN A 111 -18.70 6.50 13.39
C GLN A 111 -18.47 4.98 13.26
N SER A 112 -17.58 4.54 12.36
CA SER A 112 -17.19 3.13 12.31
C SER A 112 -16.19 2.85 13.43
N PRO A 113 -16.41 1.82 14.27
CA PRO A 113 -15.32 1.27 15.05
C PRO A 113 -14.24 0.83 14.07
N GLU A 114 -13.00 1.24 14.32
CA GLU A 114 -11.87 0.70 13.56
C GLU A 114 -11.89 -0.82 13.79
N PRO A 115 -11.94 -1.67 12.74
CA PRO A 115 -11.91 -3.11 12.96
C PRO A 115 -10.66 -3.44 13.76
N ASP A 116 -10.79 -4.15 14.87
CA ASP A 116 -9.67 -4.50 15.75
C ASP A 116 -8.50 -5.14 14.99
N GLU A 117 -8.82 -5.82 13.89
CA GLU A 117 -7.85 -6.45 12.98
C GLU A 117 -6.97 -5.43 12.25
N ASN A 118 -7.51 -4.27 11.84
CA ASN A 118 -6.72 -3.20 11.23
C ASN A 118 -5.79 -2.53 12.24
N ARG A 119 -6.25 -2.36 13.49
CA ARG A 119 -5.42 -1.88 14.59
C ARG A 119 -4.28 -2.86 14.89
N ARG A 120 -4.60 -4.13 15.07
CA ARG A 120 -3.63 -5.22 15.29
C ARG A 120 -2.61 -5.35 14.15
N ASN A 121 -3.06 -5.26 12.89
CA ASN A 121 -2.19 -5.34 11.73
C ASN A 121 -1.20 -4.17 11.66
N ARG A 122 -1.63 -2.95 12.04
CA ARG A 122 -0.73 -1.80 12.15
C ARG A 122 0.30 -1.97 13.26
N GLU A 123 -0.14 -2.44 14.43
CA GLU A 123 0.75 -2.69 15.56
C GLU A 123 1.81 -3.74 15.20
N ALA A 124 1.39 -4.86 14.59
CA ALA A 124 2.27 -5.92 14.13
C ALA A 124 3.26 -5.44 13.04
N ASP A 125 2.81 -4.66 12.05
CA ASP A 125 3.69 -4.11 11.02
C ASP A 125 4.69 -3.10 11.60
N THR A 126 4.28 -2.31 12.60
CA THR A 126 5.15 -1.36 13.29
C THR A 126 6.20 -2.09 14.12
N GLU A 127 5.82 -3.14 14.83
CA GLU A 127 6.72 -3.99 15.61
C GLU A 127 7.74 -4.69 14.71
N LEU A 128 7.29 -5.26 13.59
CA LEU A 128 8.16 -5.95 12.63
C LEU A 128 9.16 -4.99 11.98
N LYS A 129 8.74 -3.76 11.65
CA LYS A 129 9.64 -2.70 11.16
C LYS A 129 10.66 -2.27 12.21
N ARG A 130 10.26 -2.13 13.48
CA ARG A 130 11.18 -1.82 14.58
C ARG A 130 12.19 -2.95 14.79
N ALA A 131 11.73 -4.19 14.87
CA ALA A 131 12.61 -5.36 15.01
C ALA A 131 13.62 -5.49 13.86
N ASN A 132 13.21 -5.16 12.62
CA ASN A 132 14.12 -5.13 11.48
C ASN A 132 15.12 -3.97 11.55
N ALA A 133 14.69 -2.79 11.98
CA ALA A 133 15.58 -1.64 12.19
C ALA A 133 16.62 -1.93 13.30
N ASP A 134 16.21 -2.55 14.39
CA ASP A 134 17.09 -2.91 15.51
C ASP A 134 18.12 -3.98 15.11
N LYS A 135 17.72 -4.96 14.29
CA LYS A 135 18.65 -5.95 13.72
C LYS A 135 19.67 -5.28 12.79
N LEU A 136 19.21 -4.42 11.88
CA LEU A 136 20.10 -3.65 11.00
C LEU A 136 21.10 -2.80 11.80
N ASN A 137 20.66 -2.17 12.88
CA ASN A 137 21.52 -1.36 13.73
C ASN A 137 22.56 -2.20 14.48
N ARG A 138 22.18 -3.41 14.92
CA ARG A 138 23.10 -4.34 15.58
C ARG A 138 24.13 -4.94 14.62
N ASP A 139 23.72 -5.24 13.40
CA ASP A 139 24.62 -5.77 12.36
C ASP A 139 25.58 -4.70 11.82
N CYS A 140 25.23 -3.41 11.89
CA CYS A 140 26.14 -2.28 11.59
C CYS A 140 27.13 -1.94 12.71
N SER A 141 26.91 -2.44 13.94
CA SER A 141 27.76 -2.10 15.10
C SER A 141 28.92 -3.10 15.31
N SER A 142 29.07 -4.10 14.43
CA SER A 142 30.07 -5.19 14.58
C SER A 142 31.24 -5.13 13.61
N GLU A 143 31.44 -4.04 12.86
CA GLU A 143 32.61 -3.83 11.98
C GLU A 143 33.17 -2.40 12.14
N ASP A 144 33.47 -1.98 13.36
CA ASP A 144 34.37 -0.85 13.61
C ASP A 144 35.40 -1.30 14.67
N GLU A 145 36.23 -2.30 14.32
CA GLU A 145 37.51 -2.46 15.02
C GLU A 145 38.36 -1.25 14.66
N THR A 146 38.55 -0.40 15.66
CA THR A 146 39.41 0.77 15.64
C THR A 146 40.83 0.39 15.20
N GLU A 147 41.15 0.53 13.91
CA GLU A 147 42.54 0.73 13.49
C GLU A 147 42.94 2.14 13.94
N GLY A 148 43.61 2.20 15.08
CA GLY A 148 44.24 3.42 15.56
C GLY A 148 45.24 3.93 14.52
N VAL A 149 44.89 5.02 13.84
CA VAL A 149 45.85 5.79 13.07
C VAL A 149 46.71 6.55 14.08
N GLU A 150 47.89 6.01 14.39
CA GLU A 150 48.94 6.74 15.10
C GLU A 150 49.42 7.91 14.22
N ILE A 151 48.98 9.12 14.55
CA ILE A 151 49.54 10.34 13.99
C ILE A 151 50.90 10.55 14.68
N ILE A 152 51.98 10.17 14.00
CA ILE A 152 53.35 10.50 14.41
C ILE A 152 53.52 12.01 14.24
N ASN A 153 53.50 12.73 15.36
CA ASN A 153 53.81 14.16 15.41
C ASN A 153 55.35 14.29 15.47
N ASP A 154 56.00 14.38 14.31
CA ASP A 154 57.40 14.79 14.23
C ASP A 154 57.47 16.31 14.47
N ALA A 155 57.66 16.71 15.73
CA ALA A 155 58.12 18.04 16.08
C ALA A 155 59.08 17.97 17.28
N ASP A 156 60.31 18.37 16.98
CA ASP A 156 61.31 18.97 17.85
C ASP A 156 61.92 18.12 18.98
N LYS A 157 63.15 17.65 18.72
CA LYS A 157 64.19 17.64 19.75
C LYS A 157 65.20 18.74 19.43
N GLU A 158 65.13 19.78 20.25
CA GLU A 158 66.21 20.72 20.50
C GLU A 158 67.54 19.99 20.70
N THR A 159 68.59 20.51 20.08
CA THR A 159 69.95 20.39 20.61
C THR A 159 70.62 21.75 20.45
N GLY A 160 71.19 22.23 21.56
CA GLY A 160 71.87 23.53 21.68
C GLY A 160 73.26 23.56 21.08
#